data_AF-A0A7Z8L4U2-F1
#
_entry.id   AF-A0A7Z8L4U2-F1
#
_cell.length_a   1.000
_cell.length_b   1.000
_cell.length_c   1.000
_cell.angle_alpha   90.00
_cell.angle_beta   90.00
_cell.angle_gamma   90.00
#
_symmetry.space_group_name_H-M   'P 1'
#
loop_
_entity.id
_entity.type
_entity.pdbx_description
1 polymer ?
#
loop_
_entity_poly.entity_id
_entity_poly.type
_entity_poly.pdbx_seq_one_letter_code
_entity_poly.pdbx_strand_id
1 'polypeptide(L)'
;MAIITHRYHLETRPIDLLDAIPEHGWMLLRIMSKDERRALNALKKCDDCSYLMLWVTSTRHYSRSRKRQHTRSFLPGHVFVQSSNRNRDQLFELLRPVLNLTPIPDGHEFVEELRNFCRLFVAAGDELNQRPGYAHGDPVEVISGAMAGCRGRVIRHRGGWELVVGLSVLGTIVTTRIDLASVRPLESA
;
A
#
# COMPACT_ATOMS: atom_id res chain seq x y z
N MET A 1 -15.42 -24.64 -11.61
CA MET A 1 -15.06 -23.22 -11.50
C MET A 1 -13.94 -23.10 -10.47
N ALA A 2 -12.83 -22.41 -10.76
CA ALA A 2 -11.74 -22.29 -9.80
C ALA A 2 -12.01 -21.11 -8.86
N ILE A 3 -12.01 -21.34 -7.55
CA ILE A 3 -12.11 -20.27 -6.55
C ILE A 3 -10.72 -19.65 -6.41
N ILE A 4 -10.65 -18.32 -6.45
CA ILE A 4 -9.42 -17.55 -6.21
C ILE A 4 -9.62 -16.77 -4.92
N THR A 5 -8.69 -16.93 -3.99
CA THR A 5 -8.62 -16.14 -2.75
C THR A 5 -7.33 -15.34 -2.72
N HIS A 6 -7.36 -14.15 -2.15
CA HIS A 6 -6.24 -13.24 -2.01
C HIS A 6 -5.90 -13.07 -0.53
N ARG A 7 -4.60 -13.12 -0.24
CA ARG A 7 -4.06 -12.76 1.06
C ARG A 7 -3.11 -11.58 0.88
N TYR A 8 -3.45 -10.47 1.50
CA TYR A 8 -2.69 -9.23 1.49
C TYR A 8 -1.78 -9.21 2.71
N HIS A 9 -0.51 -8.86 2.53
CA HIS A 9 0.43 -8.70 3.63
C HIS A 9 1.46 -7.62 3.33
N LEU A 10 1.91 -6.99 4.40
CA LEU A 10 2.95 -5.98 4.38
C LEU A 10 4.29 -6.65 4.69
N GLU A 11 5.33 -6.28 3.96
CA GLU A 11 6.71 -6.58 4.30
C GLU A 11 7.39 -5.26 4.67
N THR A 12 7.70 -5.10 5.95
CA THR A 12 8.29 -3.89 6.51
C THR A 12 9.61 -4.16 7.23
N ARG A 13 10.46 -3.14 7.26
CA ARG A 13 11.55 -3.01 8.23
C ARG A 13 11.51 -1.58 8.78
N PRO A 14 11.52 -1.39 10.11
CA PRO A 14 11.25 -2.42 11.13
C PRO A 14 9.81 -2.96 11.02
N ILE A 15 9.49 -4.03 11.74
CA ILE A 15 8.17 -4.70 11.61
C ILE A 15 7.01 -3.78 12.05
N ASP A 16 7.28 -2.92 13.02
CA ASP A 16 6.41 -1.90 13.63
C ASP A 16 6.48 -0.54 12.92
N LEU A 17 7.02 -0.49 11.68
CA LEU A 17 7.14 0.75 10.89
C LEU A 17 5.82 1.53 10.79
N LEU A 18 4.66 0.85 10.80
CA LEU A 18 3.35 1.50 10.72
C LEU A 18 2.86 2.12 12.04
N ASP A 19 3.41 1.69 13.17
CA ASP A 19 3.06 2.22 14.49
C ASP A 19 3.76 3.57 14.72
N ALA A 20 4.97 3.72 14.19
CA ALA A 20 5.77 4.95 14.24
C ALA A 20 6.36 5.28 12.86
N ILE A 21 5.50 5.65 11.91
CA ILE A 21 5.91 6.02 10.56
C ILE A 21 6.72 7.33 10.61
N PRO A 22 7.99 7.36 10.16
CA PRO A 22 8.79 8.59 10.13
C PRO A 22 8.13 9.64 9.25
N GLU A 23 8.13 10.91 9.68
CA GLU A 23 7.54 11.99 8.88
C GLU A 23 8.40 12.37 7.67
N HIS A 24 9.71 12.07 7.68
CA HIS A 24 10.64 12.55 6.66
C HIS A 24 11.61 11.47 6.17
N GLY A 25 12.31 11.79 5.07
CA GLY A 25 13.32 10.91 4.48
C GLY A 25 12.75 9.79 3.62
N TRP A 26 11.48 9.90 3.24
CA TRP A 26 10.85 8.94 2.33
C TRP A 26 11.27 9.16 0.88
N MET A 27 11.51 8.04 0.21
CA MET A 27 11.80 7.96 -1.21
C MET A 27 10.98 6.84 -1.83
N LEU A 28 10.50 7.11 -3.03
CA LEU A 28 9.91 6.10 -3.89
C LEU A 28 11.01 5.47 -4.74
N LEU A 29 11.30 4.21 -4.45
CA LEU A 29 12.21 3.39 -5.24
C LEU A 29 11.43 2.76 -6.40
N ARG A 30 11.83 3.07 -7.63
CA ARG A 30 11.32 2.44 -8.84
C ARG A 30 12.30 1.38 -9.33
N ILE A 31 11.81 0.17 -9.54
CA ILE A 31 12.57 -0.98 -10.03
C ILE A 31 11.87 -1.60 -11.23
N MET A 32 12.58 -2.47 -11.95
CA MET A 32 11.96 -3.27 -13.00
C MET A 32 10.93 -4.22 -12.38
N SER A 33 9.76 -4.34 -13.01
CA SER A 33 8.78 -5.35 -12.61
C SER A 33 9.42 -6.74 -12.68
N LYS A 34 9.22 -7.56 -11.63
CA LYS A 34 9.84 -8.88 -11.36
C LYS A 34 11.17 -8.84 -10.60
N ASP A 35 11.80 -7.68 -10.42
CA ASP A 35 13.00 -7.54 -9.58
C ASP A 35 12.67 -7.23 -8.11
N GLU A 36 11.39 -7.26 -7.70
CA GLU A 36 10.95 -6.92 -6.34
C GLU A 36 11.65 -7.74 -5.27
N ARG A 37 11.86 -9.04 -5.51
CA ARG A 37 12.59 -9.90 -4.56
C ARG A 37 14.06 -9.52 -4.45
N ARG A 38 14.68 -9.11 -5.55
CA ARG A 38 16.09 -8.68 -5.58
C ARG A 38 16.26 -7.35 -4.84
N ALA A 39 15.36 -6.39 -5.08
CA ALA A 39 15.32 -5.14 -4.34
C ALA A 39 15.11 -5.36 -2.83
N LEU A 40 14.18 -6.24 -2.45
CA LEU A 40 13.96 -6.63 -1.06
C LEU A 40 15.23 -7.19 -0.41
N ASN A 41 15.95 -8.06 -1.12
CA ASN A 41 17.21 -8.63 -0.62
C ASN A 41 18.32 -7.57 -0.45
N ALA A 42 18.35 -6.54 -1.30
CA ALA A 42 19.27 -5.42 -1.14
C ALA A 42 18.89 -4.56 0.07
N LEU A 43 17.59 -4.25 0.22
CA LEU A 43 17.05 -3.49 1.36
C LEU A 43 17.26 -4.20 2.69
N LYS A 44 17.14 -5.54 2.75
CA LYS A 44 17.44 -6.33 3.94
C LYS A 44 18.91 -6.24 4.40
N LYS A 45 19.82 -5.87 3.50
CA LYS A 45 21.25 -5.64 3.81
C LYS A 45 21.56 -4.17 4.15
N CYS A 46 20.59 -3.26 3.96
CA CYS A 46 20.71 -1.88 4.39
C CYS A 46 20.16 -1.76 5.82
N ASP A 47 21.04 -1.67 6.80
CA ASP A 47 20.63 -1.63 8.21
C ASP A 47 20.05 -0.29 8.66
N ASP A 48 20.38 0.78 7.94
CA ASP A 48 19.91 2.15 8.16
C ASP A 48 18.81 2.59 7.18
N CYS A 49 18.17 1.60 6.54
CA CYS A 49 16.99 1.80 5.71
C CYS A 49 15.77 1.17 6.36
N SER A 50 14.71 1.95 6.50
CA SER A 50 13.36 1.41 6.66
C SER A 50 12.74 1.20 5.28
N TYR A 51 11.87 0.21 5.14
CA TYR A 51 11.16 -0.01 3.88
C TYR A 51 9.78 -0.59 4.10
N LEU A 52 8.93 -0.41 3.10
CA LEU A 52 7.58 -0.96 3.04
C LEU A 52 7.30 -1.47 1.63
N MET A 53 6.90 -2.74 1.56
CA MET A 53 6.42 -3.40 0.35
C MET A 53 5.08 -4.08 0.62
N LEU A 54 4.20 -4.04 -0.39
CA LEU A 54 2.85 -4.57 -0.29
C LEU A 54 2.74 -5.79 -1.20
N TRP A 55 2.35 -6.93 -0.63
CA TRP A 55 2.31 -8.20 -1.34
C TRP A 55 0.92 -8.80 -1.34
N VAL A 56 0.53 -9.37 -2.48
CA VAL A 56 -0.70 -10.14 -2.61
C VAL A 56 -0.36 -11.58 -3.01
N THR A 57 -0.87 -12.54 -2.25
CA THR A 57 -0.81 -13.97 -2.55
C THR A 57 -2.18 -14.43 -3.05
N SER A 58 -2.28 -14.76 -4.34
CA SER A 58 -3.47 -15.38 -4.93
C SER A 58 -3.37 -16.90 -4.83
N THR A 59 -4.39 -17.55 -4.26
CA THR A 59 -4.52 -19.01 -4.20
C THR A 59 -5.64 -19.46 -5.12
N ARG A 60 -5.31 -20.22 -6.17
CA ARG A 60 -6.28 -20.82 -7.08
C ARG A 60 -6.56 -22.27 -6.68
N HIS A 61 -7.83 -22.56 -6.42
CA HIS A 61 -8.32 -23.89 -6.04
C HIS A 61 -8.89 -24.61 -7.28
N TYR A 62 -8.28 -25.71 -7.70
CA TYR A 62 -8.71 -26.49 -8.87
C TYR A 62 -9.57 -27.70 -8.50
N SER A 63 -9.30 -28.31 -7.35
CA SER A 63 -10.04 -29.44 -6.77
C SER A 63 -9.77 -29.48 -5.25
N ARG A 64 -10.36 -30.44 -4.53
CA ARG A 64 -10.22 -30.57 -3.06
C ARG A 64 -8.76 -30.61 -2.56
N SER A 65 -7.82 -31.11 -3.37
CA SER A 65 -6.40 -31.26 -3.01
C SER A 65 -5.43 -30.37 -3.80
N ARG A 66 -5.82 -29.88 -4.99
CA ARG A 66 -4.89 -29.13 -5.85
C ARG A 66 -5.08 -27.62 -5.71
N LYS A 67 -4.10 -26.98 -5.07
CA LYS A 67 -3.98 -25.52 -4.93
C LYS A 67 -2.75 -25.01 -5.66
N ARG A 68 -2.83 -23.84 -6.28
CA ARG A 68 -1.68 -23.14 -6.85
C ARG A 68 -1.62 -21.75 -6.25
N GLN A 69 -0.46 -21.36 -5.71
CA GLN A 69 -0.25 -20.07 -5.08
C GLN A 69 0.71 -19.22 -5.91
N HIS A 70 0.40 -17.93 -6.00
CA HIS A 70 1.21 -16.93 -6.67
C HIS A 70 1.29 -15.69 -5.80
N THR A 71 2.51 -15.30 -5.41
CA THR A 71 2.76 -14.05 -4.70
C THR A 71 3.37 -13.03 -5.66
N ARG A 72 2.82 -11.81 -5.65
CA ARG A 72 3.31 -10.68 -6.44
C ARG A 72 3.22 -9.38 -5.63
N SER A 73 3.98 -8.37 -6.02
CA SER A 73 3.79 -7.03 -5.46
C SER A 73 2.41 -6.49 -5.86
N PHE A 74 1.76 -5.84 -4.90
CA PHE A 74 0.52 -5.10 -5.13
C PHE A 74 0.78 -3.73 -5.76
N LEU A 75 1.98 -3.19 -5.58
CA LEU A 75 2.48 -1.99 -6.27
C LEU A 75 3.68 -2.41 -7.13
N PRO A 76 3.46 -3.03 -8.31
CA PRO A 76 4.55 -3.57 -9.12
C PRO A 76 5.59 -2.49 -9.45
N GLY A 77 6.87 -2.83 -9.34
CA GLY A 77 7.97 -1.89 -9.63
C GLY A 77 8.14 -0.74 -8.63
N HIS A 78 7.41 -0.71 -7.52
CA HIS A 78 7.46 0.38 -6.54
C HIS A 78 7.75 -0.15 -5.13
N VAL A 79 8.66 0.51 -4.43
CA VAL A 79 8.98 0.25 -3.03
C VAL A 79 9.13 1.57 -2.30
N PHE A 80 8.52 1.69 -1.13
CA PHE A 80 8.76 2.84 -0.26
C PHE A 80 9.98 2.55 0.60
N VAL A 81 10.94 3.47 0.58
CA VAL A 81 12.18 3.39 1.35
C VAL A 81 12.30 4.67 2.16
N GLN A 82 12.66 4.55 3.43
CA GLN A 82 12.95 5.68 4.29
C GLN A 82 14.39 5.55 4.79
N SER A 83 15.14 6.64 4.74
CA SER A 83 16.47 6.73 5.35
C SER A 83 16.71 8.15 5.85
N SER A 84 17.14 8.28 7.09
CA SER A 84 17.53 9.56 7.68
C SER A 84 19.00 9.92 7.40
N ASN A 85 19.83 8.92 7.12
CA ASN A 85 21.30 9.06 7.18
C ASN A 85 21.97 8.93 5.81
N ARG A 86 21.24 8.48 4.78
CA ARG A 86 21.76 8.37 3.42
C ARG A 86 21.10 9.36 2.50
N ASN A 87 21.92 9.95 1.63
CA ASN A 87 21.39 10.73 0.53
C ASN A 87 20.92 9.81 -0.61
N ARG A 88 20.22 10.40 -1.58
CA ARG A 88 19.65 9.71 -2.74
C ARG A 88 20.70 8.89 -3.51
N ASP A 89 21.89 9.44 -3.73
CA ASP A 89 22.91 8.82 -4.58
C ASP A 89 23.50 7.57 -3.91
N GLN A 90 23.77 7.64 -2.60
CA GLN A 90 24.22 6.49 -1.82
C GLN A 90 23.21 5.34 -1.85
N LEU A 91 21.92 5.64 -1.74
CA LEU A 91 20.86 4.63 -1.83
C LEU A 91 20.72 4.07 -3.24
N PHE A 92 20.83 4.91 -4.25
CA PHE A 92 20.76 4.48 -5.65
C PHE A 92 21.88 3.49 -5.98
N GLU A 93 23.09 3.72 -5.48
CA GLU A 93 24.22 2.79 -5.63
C GLU A 93 24.03 1.48 -4.86
N LEU A 94 23.56 1.56 -3.61
CA LEU A 94 23.39 0.42 -2.72
C LEU A 94 22.28 -0.54 -3.18
N LEU A 95 21.17 -0.01 -3.73
CA LEU A 95 19.92 -0.75 -3.93
C LEU A 95 19.75 -1.36 -5.33
N ARG A 96 20.84 -1.50 -6.11
CA ARG A 96 20.74 -2.01 -7.50
C ARG A 96 20.04 -3.37 -7.59
N PRO A 97 19.13 -3.58 -8.57
CA PRO A 97 18.86 -2.72 -9.73
C PRO A 97 17.76 -1.68 -9.45
N VAL A 98 18.14 -0.40 -9.49
CA VAL A 98 17.24 0.74 -9.35
C VAL A 98 17.07 1.42 -10.70
N LEU A 99 15.83 1.68 -11.11
CA LEU A 99 15.54 2.51 -12.29
C LEU A 99 15.51 3.99 -11.93
N ASN A 100 14.88 4.32 -10.81
CA ASN A 100 14.79 5.68 -10.32
C ASN A 100 14.57 5.68 -8.80
N LEU A 101 15.00 6.76 -8.16
CA LEU A 101 14.73 7.05 -6.76
C LEU A 101 14.20 8.49 -6.69
N THR A 102 12.94 8.64 -6.29
CA THR A 102 12.25 9.94 -6.21
C THR A 102 12.04 10.32 -4.74
N PRO A 103 12.60 11.44 -4.25
CA PRO A 103 12.27 11.97 -2.94
C PRO A 103 10.78 12.29 -2.83
N ILE A 104 10.18 12.01 -1.67
CA ILE A 104 8.79 12.37 -1.37
C ILE A 104 8.80 13.65 -0.52
N PRO A 105 8.31 14.79 -1.05
CA PRO A 105 8.46 16.10 -0.40
C PRO A 105 7.53 16.32 0.79
N ASP A 106 6.31 15.76 0.75
CA ASP A 106 5.25 16.06 1.73
C ASP A 106 5.12 14.96 2.78
N GLY A 107 5.93 15.06 3.82
CA GLY A 107 6.05 14.06 4.87
C GLY A 107 4.75 13.66 5.55
N HIS A 108 4.04 14.63 6.12
CA HIS A 108 2.83 14.36 6.91
C HIS A 108 1.67 13.82 6.04
N GLU A 109 1.38 14.47 4.91
CA GLU A 109 0.30 14.03 4.02
C GLU A 109 0.57 12.63 3.46
N PHE A 110 1.78 12.39 2.96
CA PHE A 110 2.19 11.08 2.48
C PHE A 110 2.08 10.01 3.58
N VAL A 111 2.50 10.33 4.81
CA VAL A 111 2.42 9.39 5.93
C VAL A 111 0.97 9.04 6.28
N GLU A 112 0.05 10.00 6.28
CA GLU A 112 -1.38 9.74 6.45
C GLU A 112 -1.94 8.88 5.31
N GLU A 113 -1.64 9.23 4.06
CA GLU A 113 -2.04 8.44 2.89
C GLU A 113 -1.53 6.99 3.00
N LEU A 114 -0.24 6.82 3.31
CA LEU A 114 0.40 5.52 3.45
C LEU A 114 -0.22 4.71 4.58
N ARG A 115 -0.47 5.33 5.74
CA ARG A 115 -1.10 4.67 6.89
C ARG A 115 -2.49 4.18 6.54
N ASN A 116 -3.32 5.04 5.96
CA ASN A 116 -4.69 4.69 5.56
C ASN A 116 -4.69 3.60 4.49
N PHE A 117 -3.79 3.71 3.51
CA PHE A 117 -3.65 2.72 2.45
C PHE A 117 -3.26 1.34 3.01
N CYS A 118 -2.26 1.29 3.89
CA CYS A 118 -1.83 0.04 4.52
C CYS A 118 -2.90 -0.57 5.43
N ARG A 119 -3.61 0.26 6.22
CA ARG A 119 -4.75 -0.19 7.04
C ARG A 119 -5.82 -0.82 6.16
N LEU A 120 -6.24 -0.14 5.10
CA LEU A 120 -7.24 -0.66 4.17
C LEU A 120 -6.75 -1.94 3.48
N PHE A 121 -5.49 -1.96 3.04
CA PHE A 121 -4.87 -3.07 2.33
C PHE A 121 -4.92 -4.38 3.13
N VAL A 122 -4.67 -4.32 4.44
CA VAL A 122 -4.74 -5.50 5.32
C VAL A 122 -6.18 -5.83 5.71
N ALA A 123 -7.03 -4.82 5.91
CA ALA A 123 -8.40 -5.00 6.42
C ALA A 123 -9.42 -5.44 5.36
N ALA A 124 -9.29 -5.01 4.10
CA ALA A 124 -10.31 -5.20 3.07
C ALA A 124 -10.44 -6.66 2.58
N GLY A 125 -9.41 -7.49 2.77
CA GLY A 125 -9.40 -8.86 2.27
C GLY A 125 -9.67 -8.93 0.77
N ASP A 126 -10.42 -9.93 0.32
CA ASP A 126 -10.70 -10.22 -1.10
C ASP A 126 -11.48 -9.12 -1.88
N GLU A 127 -11.94 -8.06 -1.22
CA GLU A 127 -12.77 -7.01 -1.83
C GLU A 127 -11.98 -5.80 -2.34
N LEU A 128 -10.65 -5.81 -2.20
CA LEU A 128 -9.79 -4.68 -2.57
C LEU A 128 -9.55 -4.59 -4.09
N ASN A 129 -9.90 -3.45 -4.68
CA ASN A 129 -9.70 -3.16 -6.10
C ASN A 129 -8.73 -2.00 -6.30
N GLN A 130 -7.65 -2.21 -7.04
CA GLN A 130 -6.69 -1.16 -7.41
C GLN A 130 -7.12 -0.48 -8.71
N ARG A 131 -7.09 0.86 -8.76
CA ARG A 131 -7.40 1.66 -9.96
C ARG A 131 -6.42 2.84 -10.10
N PRO A 132 -6.03 3.25 -11.32
CA PRO A 132 -5.30 4.50 -11.51
C PRO A 132 -6.22 5.71 -11.28
N GLY A 133 -5.64 6.84 -10.87
CA GLY A 133 -6.31 8.13 -10.80
C GLY A 133 -6.59 8.62 -9.38
N TYR A 134 -7.52 9.57 -9.30
CA TYR A 134 -7.99 10.21 -8.07
C TYR A 134 -9.51 10.10 -8.01
N ALA A 135 -10.08 10.04 -6.81
CA ALA A 135 -11.52 10.03 -6.62
C ALA A 135 -11.99 11.34 -6.00
N HIS A 136 -13.05 11.91 -6.58
CA HIS A 136 -13.83 12.96 -5.95
C HIS A 136 -14.97 12.31 -5.16
N GLY A 137 -15.10 12.68 -3.90
CA GLY A 137 -16.08 12.11 -2.97
C GLY A 137 -15.94 12.75 -1.60
N ASP A 138 -16.87 12.40 -0.72
CA ASP A 138 -16.96 13.03 0.60
C ASP A 138 -15.89 12.44 1.52
N PRO A 139 -15.09 13.29 2.20
CA PRO A 139 -14.08 12.81 3.12
C PRO A 139 -14.75 12.17 4.34
N VAL A 140 -14.31 10.96 4.68
CA VAL A 140 -14.88 10.19 5.79
C VAL A 140 -13.81 9.47 6.59
N GLU A 141 -14.19 9.08 7.80
CA GLU A 141 -13.47 8.13 8.64
C GLU A 141 -14.37 6.93 8.93
N VAL A 142 -13.82 5.73 8.79
CA VAL A 142 -14.50 4.48 9.18
C VAL A 142 -14.48 4.36 10.70
N ILE A 143 -15.64 4.13 11.32
CA ILE A 143 -15.80 4.09 12.78
C ILE A 143 -16.03 2.68 13.35
N SER A 144 -16.25 1.68 12.49
CA SER A 144 -16.53 0.31 12.94
C SER A 144 -16.02 -0.75 11.96
N GLY A 145 -15.87 -1.99 12.44
CA GLY A 145 -15.39 -3.13 11.65
C GLY A 145 -13.86 -3.16 11.49
N ALA A 146 -13.37 -4.05 10.61
CA ALA A 146 -11.93 -4.27 10.41
C ALA A 146 -11.18 -3.05 9.84
N MET A 147 -11.92 -2.11 9.24
CA MET A 147 -11.37 -0.89 8.63
C MET A 147 -11.46 0.33 9.56
N ALA A 148 -11.90 0.17 10.82
CA ALA A 148 -12.05 1.28 11.76
C ALA A 148 -10.75 2.10 11.90
N GLY A 149 -10.88 3.43 11.90
CA GLY A 149 -9.77 4.38 11.90
C GLY A 149 -9.11 4.61 10.54
N CYS A 150 -9.60 4.00 9.46
CA CYS A 150 -9.19 4.32 8.09
C CYS A 150 -9.92 5.58 7.60
N ARG A 151 -9.18 6.49 6.99
CA ARG A 151 -9.68 7.72 6.37
C ARG A 151 -9.57 7.64 4.85
N GLY A 152 -10.56 8.21 4.16
CA GLY A 152 -10.61 8.20 2.71
C GLY A 152 -11.79 9.01 2.18
N ARG A 153 -12.21 8.70 0.96
CA ARG A 153 -13.39 9.31 0.34
C ARG A 153 -14.43 8.26 0.04
N VAL A 154 -15.71 8.54 0.30
CA VAL A 154 -16.79 7.67 -0.13
C VAL A 154 -17.31 8.11 -1.49
N ILE A 155 -17.48 7.15 -2.39
CA ILE A 155 -18.10 7.35 -3.70
C ILE A 155 -19.21 6.34 -3.94
N ARG A 156 -20.18 6.72 -4.77
CA ARG A 156 -21.19 5.80 -5.27
C ARG A 156 -20.66 5.11 -6.53
N HIS A 157 -20.65 3.78 -6.54
CA HIS A 157 -20.19 3.00 -7.69
C HIS A 157 -21.01 1.70 -7.84
N ARG A 158 -21.50 1.41 -9.05
CA ARG A 158 -22.29 0.21 -9.40
C ARG A 158 -23.42 -0.11 -8.41
N GLY A 159 -24.15 0.93 -7.97
CA GLY A 159 -25.31 0.78 -7.08
C GLY A 159 -24.99 0.60 -5.60
N GLY A 160 -23.70 0.59 -5.21
CA GLY A 160 -23.27 0.58 -3.82
C GLY A 160 -22.34 1.75 -3.49
N TRP A 161 -21.82 1.75 -2.25
CA TRP A 161 -20.83 2.69 -1.77
C TRP A 161 -19.46 2.03 -1.72
N GLU A 162 -18.44 2.73 -2.20
CA GLU A 162 -17.05 2.31 -2.10
C GLU A 162 -16.28 3.35 -1.27
N LEU A 163 -15.46 2.85 -0.33
CA LEU A 163 -14.41 3.65 0.30
C LEU A 163 -13.21 3.67 -0.64
N VAL A 164 -12.68 4.86 -0.90
CA VAL A 164 -11.51 5.10 -1.74
C VAL A 164 -10.38 5.66 -0.89
N VAL A 165 -9.21 5.04 -0.98
CA VAL A 165 -7.97 5.50 -0.34
C VAL A 165 -6.88 5.59 -1.39
N GLY A 166 -6.13 6.69 -1.40
CA GLY A 166 -5.14 6.99 -2.43
C GLY A 166 -3.71 7.06 -1.90
N LEU A 167 -2.77 6.86 -2.82
CA LEU A 167 -1.36 7.25 -2.69
C LEU A 167 -1.08 8.23 -3.83
N SER A 168 -1.06 9.53 -3.51
CA SER A 168 -0.94 10.60 -4.52
C SER A 168 0.40 10.52 -5.25
N VAL A 169 1.48 10.15 -4.55
CA VAL A 169 2.82 9.93 -5.14
C VAL A 169 2.84 8.84 -6.23
N LEU A 170 1.86 7.94 -6.24
CA LEU A 170 1.72 6.89 -7.27
C LEU A 170 0.55 7.14 -8.23
N GLY A 171 -0.24 8.20 -8.03
CA GLY A 171 -1.50 8.40 -8.75
C GLY A 171 -2.40 7.15 -8.72
N THR A 172 -2.37 6.41 -7.61
CA THR A 172 -3.01 5.11 -7.46
C THR A 172 -4.01 5.17 -6.33
N ILE A 173 -5.20 4.63 -6.55
CA ILE A 173 -6.23 4.45 -5.53
C ILE A 173 -6.56 2.97 -5.35
N VAL A 174 -7.03 2.64 -4.15
CA VAL A 174 -7.67 1.37 -3.84
C VAL A 174 -9.10 1.63 -3.39
N THR A 175 -9.99 0.72 -3.77
CA THR A 175 -11.39 0.77 -3.36
C THR A 175 -11.85 -0.54 -2.74
N THR A 176 -12.76 -0.44 -1.79
CA THR A 176 -13.49 -1.58 -1.22
C THR A 176 -14.93 -1.17 -0.92
N ARG A 177 -15.84 -2.13 -0.81
CA ARG A 177 -17.23 -1.83 -0.44
C ARG A 177 -17.31 -1.37 1.00
N ILE A 178 -18.23 -0.46 1.26
CA ILE A 178 -18.46 0.11 2.60
C ILE A 178 -19.95 0.34 2.82
N ASP A 179 -20.38 0.21 4.07
CA ASP A 179 -21.71 0.65 4.51
C ASP A 179 -21.62 2.10 5.04
N LEU A 180 -22.53 2.97 4.61
CA LEU A 180 -22.58 4.35 5.11
C LEU A 180 -22.81 4.42 6.63
N ALA A 181 -23.47 3.43 7.22
CA ALA A 181 -23.63 3.37 8.68
C ALA A 181 -22.31 3.14 9.44
N SER A 182 -21.27 2.68 8.75
CA SER A 182 -19.94 2.40 9.33
C SER A 182 -18.95 3.55 9.19
N VAL A 183 -19.37 4.70 8.66
CA VAL A 183 -18.51 5.87 8.44
C VAL A 183 -19.11 7.12 9.05
N ARG A 184 -18.25 8.09 9.35
CA ARG A 184 -18.65 9.45 9.70
C ARG A 184 -17.99 10.46 8.76
N PRO A 185 -18.63 11.60 8.46
CA PRO A 185 -17.98 12.70 7.76
C PRO A 185 -16.74 13.18 8.53
N LEU A 186 -15.67 13.49 7.79
CA LEU A 186 -14.60 14.34 8.31
C LEU A 186 -15.03 15.78 8.06
N GLU A 187 -15.17 16.56 9.14
CA GLU A 187 -15.38 18.00 8.98
C GLU A 187 -14.19 18.59 8.24
N SER A 188 -14.46 19.27 7.13
CA SER A 188 -13.46 20.12 6.49
C SER A 188 -13.17 21.27 7.45
N ALA A 189 -11.95 21.33 7.97
CA ALA A 189 -11.45 22.50 8.69
C ALA A 189 -11.45 23.75 7.79
#